data_AF-A0A932D428-F1
#
_entry.id   AF-A0A932D428-F1
#
_cell.length_a   1.000
_cell.length_b   1.000
_cell.length_c   1.000
_cell.angle_alpha   90.00
_cell.angle_beta   90.00
_cell.angle_gamma   90.00
#
_symmetry.space_group_name_H-M   'P 1'
#
loop_
_entity.id
_entity.type
_entity.pdbx_description
1 polymer ?
#
loop_
_entity_poly.entity_id
_entity_poly.type
_entity_poly.pdbx_seq_one_letter_code
_entity_poly.pdbx_strand_id
1 'polypeptide(L)' 'MDPRLRYSTDKVAIVRAARANGMSDGEILLALCRGEREATRRRIVREWAAPLGLTAEEALAQARKVGIVRR' A
#
# COMPACT_ATOMS: atom_id res chain seq x y z
N MET A 1 9.05 -5.35 6.43
CA MET A 1 8.80 -3.90 6.27
C MET A 1 8.74 -3.30 7.66
N ASP A 2 9.55 -2.28 7.95
CA ASP A 2 9.59 -1.60 9.25
C ASP A 2 8.22 -0.91 9.51
N PRO A 3 7.56 -1.14 10.66
CA PRO A 3 6.29 -0.49 11.02
C PRO A 3 6.31 1.04 10.92
N ARG A 4 7.48 1.68 11.07
CA ARG A 4 7.68 3.13 10.98
C ARG A 4 7.41 3.69 9.58
N LEU A 5 7.55 2.87 8.54
CA LEU A 5 7.35 3.30 7.16
C LEU A 5 5.89 3.67 6.86
N ARG A 6 4.92 3.12 7.62
CA ARG A 6 3.48 3.37 7.45
C ARG A 6 3.07 4.82 7.72
N TYR A 7 3.77 5.46 8.64
CA TYR A 7 3.52 6.82 9.11
C TYR A 7 4.62 7.79 8.67
N SER A 8 5.48 7.36 7.75
CA SER A 8 6.53 8.22 7.22
C SER A 8 5.92 9.39 6.45
N THR A 9 6.52 10.57 6.62
CA THR A 9 6.15 11.79 5.88
C THR A 9 6.54 11.70 4.41
N ASP A 10 7.53 10.87 4.06
CA ASP A 10 8.00 10.72 2.68
C ASP A 10 7.57 9.38 2.06
N LYS A 11 6.25 9.21 1.91
CA LYS A 11 5.64 8.04 1.28
C LYS A 11 6.07 7.88 -0.18
N VAL A 12 6.37 8.99 -0.87
CA VAL A 12 6.80 8.98 -2.27
C VAL A 12 8.20 8.39 -2.40
N ALA A 13 9.15 8.75 -1.53
CA ALA A 13 10.47 8.14 -1.51
C ALA A 13 10.40 6.63 -1.24
N ILE A 14 9.50 6.20 -0.33
CA ILE A 14 9.28 4.77 -0.03
C ILE A 14 8.78 4.02 -1.27
N VAL A 15 7.77 4.56 -1.97
CA VAL A 15 7.25 3.95 -3.21
C VAL A 15 8.34 3.90 -4.28
N ARG A 16 9.11 4.98 -4.47
CA ARG A 16 10.21 5.01 -5.44
C ARG A 16 11.27 3.96 -5.13
N ALA A 17 11.69 3.85 -3.87
CA ALA A 17 12.66 2.84 -3.45
C ALA A 17 12.12 1.43 -3.65
N ALA A 18 10.85 1.16 -3.32
CA ALA A 18 10.24 -0.15 -3.52
C ALA A 18 10.17 -0.52 -5.00
N ARG A 19 9.76 0.41 -5.87
CA ARG A 19 9.75 0.22 -7.34
C ARG A 19 11.16 0.00 -7.90
N ALA A 20 12.17 0.71 -7.39
CA ALA A 20 13.57 0.49 -7.76
C ALA A 20 14.08 -0.91 -7.38
N ASN A 21 13.48 -1.55 -6.37
CA ASN A 21 13.73 -2.94 -5.99
C ASN A 21 12.83 -3.95 -6.74
N GLY A 22 12.08 -3.50 -7.76
CA GLY A 22 11.23 -4.35 -8.59
C GLY A 22 9.86 -4.70 -7.97
N MET A 23 9.47 -4.07 -6.86
CA MET A 23 8.16 -4.32 -6.26
C MET A 23 7.03 -3.67 -7.07
N SER A 24 5.99 -4.45 -7.34
CA SER A 24 4.72 -3.95 -7.89
C SER A 24 3.90 -3.20 -6.84
N ASP A 25 2.95 -2.37 -7.28
CA ASP A 25 2.05 -1.63 -6.38
C ASP A 25 1.24 -2.56 -5.46
N GLY A 26 0.91 -3.77 -5.94
CA GLY A 26 0.24 -4.78 -5.12
C GLY A 26 1.13 -5.31 -4.00
N GLU A 27 2.40 -5.59 -4.28
CA GLU A 27 3.37 -6.05 -3.28
C GLU A 27 3.71 -4.96 -2.26
N ILE A 28 3.78 -3.70 -2.71
CA ILE A 28 3.95 -2.54 -1.81
C ILE A 28 2.78 -2.45 -0.84
N LEU A 29 1.54 -2.49 -1.34
CA LEU A 29 0.34 -2.47 -0.51
C LEU A 29 0.29 -3.66 0.44
N LEU A 30 0.69 -4.85 0.00
CA LEU A 30 0.71 -6.07 0.80
C LEU A 30 1.69 -5.94 1.97
N ALA A 31 2.88 -5.42 1.69
CA ALA A 31 3.91 -5.20 2.70
C ALA A 31 3.46 -4.17 3.74
N LEU A 32 2.81 -3.09 3.31
CA LEU A 32 2.26 -2.06 4.20
C LEU A 32 1.15 -2.61 5.11
N CYS A 33 0.29 -3.47 4.56
CA CYS A 33 -0.87 -4.03 5.25
C CYS A 33 -0.57 -5.28 6.10
N ARG A 34 0.68 -5.78 6.12
CA ARG A 34 1.05 -7.01 6.83
C ARG A 34 0.78 -6.92 8.34
N GLY A 35 0.01 -7.86 8.89
CA GLY A 35 -0.30 -7.89 10.33
C GLY A 35 -1.39 -6.90 10.78
N GLU A 36 -1.97 -6.14 9.85
CA GLU A 36 -3.05 -5.19 10.15
C GLU A 36 -4.43 -5.86 10.14
N ARG A 37 -5.36 -5.28 10.91
CA ARG A 37 -6.79 -5.63 10.86
C ARG A 37 -7.43 -5.12 9.58
N GLU A 38 -8.50 -5.76 9.11
CA GLU A 38 -9.12 -5.44 7.82
C GLU A 38 -9.57 -3.96 7.70
N ALA A 39 -10.18 -3.40 8.75
CA ALA A 39 -10.54 -1.98 8.78
C ALA A 39 -9.32 -1.06 8.58
N THR A 40 -8.20 -1.39 9.22
CA THR A 40 -6.95 -0.64 9.08
C THR A 40 -6.33 -0.82 7.70
N ARG A 41 -6.40 -2.03 7.11
CA ARG A 41 -5.91 -2.28 5.74
C ARG A 41 -6.62 -1.41 4.71
N ARG A 42 -7.95 -1.31 4.78
CA ARG A 42 -8.72 -0.43 3.88
C ARG A 42 -8.30 1.03 4.01
N ARG A 43 -8.03 1.50 5.23
CA ARG A 43 -7.52 2.86 5.48
C ARG A 43 -6.14 3.06 4.87
N ILE A 44 -5.20 2.16 5.14
CA ILE A 44 -3.83 2.20 4.61
C ILE A 44 -3.86 2.21 3.07
N VAL A 45 -4.63 1.33 2.44
CA VAL A 45 -4.72 1.27 0.96
C VAL A 45 -5.16 2.61 0.36
N ARG A 46 -6.18 3.25 0.95
CA ARG A 46 -6.65 4.58 0.49
C ARG A 46 -5.62 5.67 0.72
N GLU A 47 -4.98 5.65 1.88
CA GLU A 47 -3.96 6.64 2.27
C GLU A 47 -2.70 6.56 1.38
N TRP A 48 -2.38 5.37 0.88
CA TRP A 48 -1.22 5.10 0.02
C TRP A 48 -1.53 5.14 -1.48
N ALA A 49 -2.78 5.40 -1.87
CA ALA A 49 -3.18 5.52 -3.28
C ALA A 49 -2.41 6.65 -3.99
N ALA A 50 -2.45 7.87 -3.42
CA ALA A 50 -1.79 9.03 -4.03
C ALA A 50 -0.25 8.87 -4.15
N PRO A 51 0.48 8.38 -3.11
CA PRO A 51 1.90 8.04 -3.26
C PRO A 51 2.23 7.01 -4.34
N LEU A 52 1.31 6.08 -4.63
CA LEU A 52 1.44 5.08 -5.70
C LEU A 52 1.08 5.68 -7.09
N GLY A 53 0.53 6.89 -7.15
CA GLY A 53 0.01 7.47 -8.38
C GLY A 53 -1.29 6.82 -8.84
N LEU A 54 -2.08 6.30 -7.89
CA LEU A 54 -3.36 5.64 -8.11
C LEU A 54 -4.50 6.47 -7.51
N THR A 55 -5.68 6.35 -8.09
CA THR A 55 -6.93 6.73 -7.41
C THR A 55 -7.23 5.76 -6.25
N ALA A 56 -8.09 6.19 -5.31
CA ALA A 56 -8.51 5.32 -4.21
C ALA A 56 -9.21 4.04 -4.71
N GLU A 57 -9.93 4.12 -5.83
CA GLU A 57 -10.60 2.97 -6.45
C GLU A 57 -9.61 2.00 -7.06
N GLU A 58 -8.61 2.49 -7.79
CA GLU A 58 -7.53 1.67 -8.37
C GLU A 58 -6.71 0.98 -7.29
N ALA A 59 -6.35 1.72 -6.22
CA ALA A 59 -5.62 1.15 -5.08
C ALA A 59 -6.44 0.03 -4.40
N LEU A 60 -7.75 0.23 -4.22
CA LEU A 60 -8.65 -0.81 -3.67
C LEU A 60 -8.80 -2.00 -4.63
N ALA A 61 -8.89 -1.76 -5.94
CA ALA A 61 -8.93 -2.83 -6.93
C ALA A 61 -7.63 -3.65 -6.92
N GLN A 62 -6.49 -2.98 -6.84
CA GLN A 62 -5.18 -3.63 -6.71
C GLN A 62 -5.10 -4.43 -5.41
N ALA A 63 -5.53 -3.85 -4.29
CA ALA A 63 -5.56 -4.53 -3.00
C ALA A 63 -6.45 -5.79 -3.00
N ARG A 64 -7.56 -5.80 -3.75
CA ARG A 64 -8.38 -6.99 -3.94
C ARG A 64 -7.66 -8.08 -4.72
N LYS A 65 -6.96 -7.72 -5.82
CA LYS A 65 -6.20 -8.68 -6.64
C LYS A 65 -5.15 -9.44 -5.84
N VAL A 66 -4.52 -8.78 -4.86
CA VAL A 66 -3.50 -9.39 -3.99
C VAL A 66 -4.04 -9.85 -2.62
N GLY A 67 -5.37 -9.90 -2.44
CA GLY A 67 -5.99 -10.48 -1.25
C GLY A 67 -5.88 -9.67 0.05
N ILE A 68 -5.58 -8.37 -0.03
CA ILE A 68 -5.45 -7.49 1.14
C ILE A 68 -6.80 -7.15 1.75
N VAL A 69 -7.79 -6.85 0.90
CA VAL A 69 -9.17 -6.51 1.28
C VAL A 69 -10.14 -7.49 0.63
N ARG A 70 -11.13 -7.94 1.38
CA ARG A 70 -12.22 -8.79 0.86
C ARG A 70 -13.40 -7.93 0.38
N ARG A 71 -14.26 -8.54 -0.44
CA ARG A 71 -15.43 -7.88 -1.04
C ARG A 71 -16.43 -7.47 0.04
#